data_AF-A0A5B9M9N5-F1
#
_entry.id   AF-A0A5B9M9N5-F1
#
_cell.length_a   1.000
_cell.length_b   1.000
_cell.length_c   1.000
_cell.angle_alpha   90.00
_cell.angle_beta   90.00
_cell.angle_gamma   90.00
#
_symmetry.space_group_name_H-M   'P 1'
#
loop_
_entity.id
_entity.type
_entity.pdbx_description
1 polymer ?
#
loop_
_entity_poly.entity_id
_entity_poly.type
_entity_poly.pdbx_seq_one_letter_code
_entity_poly.pdbx_strand_id
1 'polypeptide(L)'
;MEAIGPELRQHIVTNNDEERPFSREAMLAIRCIQAQRCHTGDCPAGIATQNRWLMGGLDPTDKANRFANYVVTMRKDLLQLGRACGVPHPCEVELKHFEILNDAFGTQSAEKLFGYPIA
;
A
#
# COMPACT_ATOMS: atom_id res chain seq x y z
N MET A 1 9.91 24.29 22.58
CA MET A 1 9.37 23.81 21.30
C MET A 1 9.17 22.30 21.40
N GLU A 2 8.46 21.89 22.45
CA GLU A 2 7.92 20.54 22.71
C GLU A 2 6.40 20.68 22.56
N ALA A 3 5.90 20.74 21.33
CA ALA A 3 4.46 20.95 21.10
C ALA A 3 3.92 20.17 19.90
N ILE A 4 4.63 19.11 19.50
CA ILE A 4 4.09 18.10 18.58
C ILE A 4 4.52 16.76 19.19
N GLY A 5 3.68 16.26 20.09
CA GLY A 5 3.91 15.02 20.81
C GLY A 5 3.88 13.78 19.90
N PRO A 6 4.14 12.59 20.48
CA PRO A 6 4.15 11.29 19.79
C PRO A 6 2.81 10.91 19.10
N GLU A 7 1.75 11.69 19.29
CA GLU A 7 0.41 11.50 18.73
C GLU A 7 0.39 11.63 17.20
N LEU A 8 1.27 12.44 16.59
CA LEU A 8 1.37 12.50 15.12
C LEU A 8 1.96 11.21 14.52
N ARG A 9 2.64 10.40 15.33
CA ARG A 9 3.09 9.06 14.93
C ARG A 9 1.92 8.06 14.89
N GLN A 10 0.81 8.37 15.56
CA GLN A 10 -0.43 7.62 15.52
C GLN A 10 -1.42 8.13 14.46
N HIS A 11 -1.35 9.38 13.99
CA HIS A 11 -2.24 9.85 12.91
C HIS A 11 -1.80 9.48 11.49
N ILE A 12 -0.62 8.88 11.35
CA ILE A 12 -0.31 8.05 10.17
C ILE A 12 -1.08 6.73 10.28
N VAL A 13 -1.25 6.16 11.48
CA VAL A 13 -2.05 4.94 11.72
C VAL A 13 -3.54 5.29 11.64
N THR A 14 -4.14 5.02 10.49
CA THR A 14 -5.59 4.88 10.39
C THR A 14 -6.09 4.00 11.52
N ASN A 15 -7.12 4.52 12.19
CA ASN A 15 -7.93 3.89 13.22
C ASN A 15 -8.05 2.37 12.99
N ASN A 16 -7.70 1.56 14.00
CA ASN A 16 -7.83 0.09 13.95
C ASN A 16 -9.29 -0.38 13.79
N ASP A 17 -10.26 0.53 13.91
CA ASP A 17 -11.68 0.24 13.75
C ASP A 17 -12.14 0.27 12.28
N GLU A 18 -11.30 0.81 11.38
CA GLU A 18 -11.42 0.58 9.95
C GLU A 18 -10.38 -0.49 9.58
N GLU A 19 -10.81 -1.63 9.05
CA GLU A 19 -9.91 -2.68 8.51
C GLU A 19 -9.16 -2.20 7.26
N ARG A 20 -8.36 -1.15 7.41
CA ARG A 20 -7.44 -0.63 6.40
C ARG A 20 -6.07 -0.56 7.05
N PRO A 21 -5.42 -1.72 7.30
CA PRO A 21 -4.03 -1.71 7.71
C PRO A 21 -3.24 -0.90 6.69
N PHE A 22 -2.20 -0.21 7.15
CA PHE A 22 -1.18 0.30 6.24
C PHE A 22 -0.85 -0.79 5.24
N SER A 23 -1.09 -0.48 3.96
CA SER A 23 -0.75 -1.44 2.92
C SER A 23 0.76 -1.68 3.01
N ARG A 24 1.16 -2.93 2.75
CA ARG A 24 2.56 -3.34 2.81
C ARG A 24 3.44 -2.47 1.91
N GLU A 25 2.86 -2.02 0.80
CA GLU A 25 3.43 -1.14 -0.20
C GLU A 25 3.69 0.25 0.36
N ALA A 26 2.77 0.80 1.15
CA ALA A 26 2.99 2.05 1.87
C ALA A 26 4.17 1.95 2.86
N MET A 27 4.30 0.82 3.57
CA MET A 27 5.46 0.57 4.42
C MET A 27 6.77 0.49 3.61
N LEU A 28 6.77 -0.18 2.46
CA LEU A 28 7.91 -0.22 1.53
C LEU A 28 8.28 1.19 1.03
N ALA A 29 7.28 2.02 0.72
CA ALA A 29 7.46 3.40 0.30
C ALA A 29 8.14 4.27 1.38
N ILE A 30 8.04 3.91 2.66
CA ILE A 30 8.76 4.57 3.78
C ILE A 30 9.99 3.76 4.27
N ARG A 31 10.52 2.87 3.42
CA ARG A 31 11.75 2.06 3.61
C ARG A 31 11.61 0.81 4.48
N CYS A 32 10.44 0.19 4.53
CA CYS A 32 10.35 -1.16 5.08
C CYS A 32 11.26 -2.09 4.26
N ILE A 33 12.09 -2.88 4.95
CA ILE A 33 12.99 -3.85 4.34
C ILE A 33 12.51 -5.29 4.51
N GLN A 34 11.26 -5.46 4.97
CA GLN A 34 10.65 -6.78 5.23
C GLN A 34 11.46 -7.68 6.18
N ALA A 35 12.04 -7.09 7.23
CA ALA A 35 12.81 -7.84 8.21
C ALA A 35 11.97 -8.84 9.04
N GLN A 36 10.63 -8.76 8.99
CA GLN A 36 9.69 -9.61 9.74
C GLN A 36 9.88 -9.59 11.26
N ARG A 37 10.46 -8.52 11.81
CA ARG A 37 10.68 -8.30 13.26
C ARG A 37 9.71 -7.28 13.86
N CYS A 38 8.60 -6.99 13.19
CA CYS A 38 7.70 -5.90 13.58
C CYS A 38 7.09 -6.10 14.97
N HIS A 39 6.81 -7.35 15.35
CA HIS A 39 6.21 -7.70 16.65
C HIS A 39 7.21 -7.64 17.83
N THR A 40 8.52 -7.64 17.56
CA THR A 40 9.54 -7.64 18.63
C THR A 40 9.85 -6.23 19.12
N GLY A 41 9.41 -5.19 18.39
CA GLY A 41 9.82 -3.81 18.64
C GLY A 41 11.23 -3.49 18.17
N ASP A 42 11.95 -4.41 17.52
CA ASP A 42 13.32 -4.21 17.03
C ASP A 42 13.37 -4.00 15.52
N CYS A 43 12.42 -3.25 14.96
CA CYS A 43 12.42 -2.96 13.53
C CYS A 43 13.69 -2.18 13.13
N PRO A 44 14.60 -2.76 12.33
CA PRO A 44 15.84 -2.10 11.94
C PRO A 44 15.61 -0.90 11.00
N ALA A 45 14.44 -0.82 10.34
CA ALA A 45 14.06 0.30 9.50
C ALA A 45 13.46 1.48 10.28
N GLY A 46 13.26 1.34 11.59
CA GLY A 46 12.70 2.38 12.45
C GLY A 46 11.19 2.60 12.33
N ILE A 47 10.47 1.74 11.59
CA ILE A 47 9.03 1.90 11.31
C ILE A 47 8.18 1.35 12.47
N ALA A 48 8.35 0.07 12.80
CA ALA A 48 7.59 -0.63 13.85
C ALA A 48 8.47 -0.85 15.08
N THR A 49 8.84 0.24 15.76
CA THR A 49 9.68 0.20 16.96
C THR A 49 9.36 1.38 17.88
N GLN A 50 9.47 1.14 19.19
CA GLN A 50 9.44 2.16 20.24
C GLN A 50 10.84 2.47 20.78
N ASN A 51 11.88 1.80 20.29
CA ASN A 51 13.25 2.00 20.72
C ASN A 51 13.79 3.32 20.15
N ARG A 52 14.13 4.27 21.04
CA ARG A 52 14.65 5.61 20.69
C ARG A 52 15.79 5.59 19.69
N TRP A 53 16.66 4.58 19.76
CA TRP A 53 17.82 4.43 18.86
C TRP A 53 17.40 3.99 17.45
N LEU A 54 16.40 3.12 17.33
CA LEU A 54 15.91 2.62 16.04
C LEU A 54 14.93 3.59 15.38
N MET A 55 14.18 4.35 16.17
CA MET A 55 13.19 5.31 15.67
C MET A 55 13.80 6.42 14.79
N GLY A 56 15.10 6.71 14.94
CA GLY A 56 15.82 7.61 14.03
C GLY A 56 15.86 7.12 12.59
N GLY A 57 15.61 5.83 12.36
CA GLY A 57 15.44 5.26 11.03
C GLY A 57 14.21 5.79 10.28
N LEU A 58 13.24 6.42 10.96
CA LEU A 58 12.03 7.03 10.41
C LEU A 58 12.09 8.57 10.53
N ASP A 59 12.78 9.22 9.61
CA ASP A 59 12.77 10.69 9.47
C ASP A 59 11.52 11.15 8.69
N PRO A 60 10.60 11.92 9.29
CA PRO A 60 9.42 12.44 8.62
C PRO A 60 9.75 13.34 7.42
N THR A 61 10.86 14.07 7.45
CA THR A 61 11.22 15.04 6.41
C THR A 61 11.57 14.35 5.09
N ASP A 62 12.38 13.29 5.14
CA ASP A 62 12.71 12.48 3.97
C ASP A 62 11.54 11.56 3.58
N LYS A 63 11.02 10.79 4.54
CA LYS A 63 10.08 9.70 4.22
C LYS A 63 8.70 10.18 3.80
N ALA A 64 8.25 11.37 4.22
CA ALA A 64 7.02 11.96 3.71
C ALA A 64 7.11 12.23 2.20
N ASN A 65 8.25 12.74 1.70
CA ASN A 65 8.45 12.96 0.27
C ASN A 65 8.43 11.63 -0.51
N ARG A 66 9.05 10.58 0.04
CA ARG A 66 8.98 9.23 -0.58
C ARG A 66 7.55 8.70 -0.63
N PHE A 67 6.79 8.85 0.45
CA PHE A 67 5.40 8.44 0.49
C PHE A 67 4.52 9.26 -0.48
N ALA A 68 4.73 10.57 -0.57
CA ALA A 68 4.05 11.42 -1.55
C ALA A 68 4.33 10.96 -2.99
N ASN A 69 5.59 10.68 -3.33
CA ASN A 69 5.97 10.16 -4.64
C ASN A 69 5.32 8.79 -4.94
N TYR A 70 5.22 7.92 -3.94
CA TYR A 70 4.51 6.66 -4.06
C TYR A 70 3.03 6.88 -4.40
N VAL A 71 2.32 7.74 -3.67
CA VAL A 71 0.90 8.03 -3.91
C VAL A 71 0.68 8.66 -5.29
N VAL A 72 1.53 9.61 -5.70
CA VAL A 72 1.46 10.23 -7.03
C VAL A 72 1.66 9.20 -8.14
N THR A 73 2.62 8.29 -7.97
CA THR A 73 2.89 7.23 -8.95
C THR A 73 1.75 6.22 -8.99
N MET A 74 1.25 5.78 -7.84
CA MET A 74 0.09 4.88 -7.74
C MET A 74 -1.14 5.48 -8.45
N ARG A 75 -1.42 6.77 -8.25
CA ARG A 75 -2.51 7.46 -8.97
C ARG A 75 -2.30 7.43 -10.48
N LYS A 76 -1.08 7.66 -10.94
CA LYS A 76 -0.74 7.61 -12.37
C LYS A 76 -0.97 6.21 -12.93
N ASP A 77 -0.55 5.16 -12.22
CA ASP A 77 -0.68 3.76 -12.65
C ASP A 77 -2.15 3.33 -12.73
N LEU A 78 -2.97 3.73 -11.74
CA LEU A 78 -4.42 3.49 -11.78
C LEU A 78 -5.08 4.16 -12.99
N LEU A 79 -4.70 5.40 -13.32
CA LEU A 79 -5.21 6.08 -14.51
C LEU A 79 -4.75 5.41 -15.81
N GLN A 80 -3.53 4.87 -15.83
CA GLN A 80 -3.05 4.09 -16.97
C GLN A 80 -3.82 2.79 -17.13
N LEU A 81 -4.13 2.09 -16.03
CA LEU A 81 -4.96 0.90 -16.03
C LEU A 81 -6.37 1.20 -16.58
N GLY A 82 -7.02 2.26 -16.09
CA GLY A 82 -8.34 2.67 -16.60
C GLY A 82 -8.32 2.94 -18.11
N ARG A 83 -7.29 3.64 -18.60
CA ARG A 83 -7.09 3.86 -20.06
C ARG A 83 -6.86 2.57 -20.84
N ALA A 84 -6.09 1.63 -20.29
CA ALA A 84 -5.84 0.34 -20.93
C ALA A 84 -7.13 -0.51 -21.03
N CYS A 85 -7.99 -0.43 -20.02
CA CYS A 85 -9.30 -1.08 -20.02
C CYS A 85 -10.38 -0.33 -20.82
N GLY A 86 -10.08 0.87 -21.33
CA GLY A 86 -11.03 1.66 -22.12
C GLY A 86 -12.12 2.36 -21.30
N VAL A 87 -11.92 2.52 -19.98
CA VAL A 87 -12.89 3.16 -19.07
C VAL A 87 -12.46 4.58 -18.66
N PRO A 88 -13.42 5.50 -18.45
CA PRO A 88 -13.12 6.88 -18.07
C PRO A 88 -12.57 7.03 -16.65
N HIS A 89 -12.92 6.11 -15.75
CA HIS A 89 -12.50 6.15 -14.35
C HIS A 89 -11.95 4.79 -13.88
N PRO A 90 -10.83 4.74 -13.13
CA PRO A 90 -10.25 3.47 -12.67
C PRO A 90 -11.18 2.63 -11.78
N CYS A 91 -12.16 3.23 -11.10
CA CYS A 91 -13.17 2.48 -10.34
C CYS A 91 -14.16 1.69 -11.22
N GLU A 92 -14.18 1.93 -12.53
CA GLU A 92 -14.99 1.16 -13.49
C GLU A 92 -14.21 -0.03 -14.04
N VAL A 93 -12.97 -0.25 -13.60
CA VAL A 93 -12.20 -1.45 -13.96
C VAL A 93 -12.75 -2.65 -13.21
N GLU A 94 -13.57 -3.42 -13.90
CA GLU A 94 -14.16 -4.68 -13.44
C GLU A 94 -13.36 -5.93 -13.88
N LEU A 95 -13.67 -7.09 -13.29
CA LEU A 95 -13.03 -8.37 -13.63
C LEU A 95 -13.22 -8.79 -15.09
N LYS A 96 -14.30 -8.34 -15.75
CA LYS A 96 -14.53 -8.61 -17.18
C LYS A 96 -13.47 -8.01 -18.11
N HIS A 97 -12.64 -7.08 -17.63
CA HIS A 97 -11.54 -6.49 -18.41
C HIS A 97 -10.27 -7.35 -18.39
N PHE A 98 -10.24 -8.47 -17.64
CA PHE A 98 -9.06 -9.30 -17.46
C PHE A 98 -9.28 -10.74 -17.92
N GLU A 99 -8.33 -11.23 -18.74
CA GLU A 99 -8.19 -12.64 -19.08
C GLU A 99 -6.99 -13.22 -18.31
N ILE A 100 -7.19 -14.39 -17.71
CA ILE A 100 -6.16 -15.11 -16.97
C ILE A 100 -5.65 -16.27 -17.83
N LEU A 101 -4.33 -16.32 -18.04
CA LEU A 101 -3.66 -17.42 -18.70
C LEU A 101 -3.44 -18.57 -17.72
N ASN A 102 -3.78 -19.80 -18.12
CA ASN A 102 -3.53 -21.01 -17.35
C ASN A 102 -2.26 -21.74 -17.81
N ASP A 103 -1.83 -22.74 -17.04
CA ASP A 103 -0.61 -23.53 -17.31
C ASP A 103 -0.65 -24.31 -18.63
N ALA A 104 -1.85 -24.53 -19.19
CA ALA A 104 -2.06 -25.19 -20.48
C ALA A 104 -2.18 -24.21 -21.65
N PHE A 105 -1.78 -22.93 -21.45
CA PHE A 105 -1.93 -21.84 -22.40
C PHE A 105 -3.38 -21.54 -22.83
N GLY A 106 -4.37 -22.03 -22.09
CA GLY A 106 -5.75 -21.62 -22.23
C GLY A 106 -5.99 -20.29 -21.50
N THR A 107 -6.97 -19.53 -21.98
CA THR A 107 -7.41 -18.29 -21.32
C THR A 107 -8.79 -18.47 -20.71
N GLN A 108 -9.03 -17.82 -19.58
CA GLN A 108 -10.33 -17.72 -18.95
C GLN A 108 -10.49 -16.32 -18.36
N SER A 109 -11.67 -15.71 -18.58
CA SER A 109 -12.03 -14.46 -17.91
C SER A 109 -11.89 -14.56 -16.39
N ALA A 110 -11.28 -13.54 -15.79
CA ALA A 110 -11.09 -13.46 -14.34
C ALA A 110 -12.42 -13.54 -13.56
N GLU A 111 -13.50 -13.00 -14.13
CA GLU A 111 -14.85 -13.05 -13.55
C GLU A 111 -15.30 -14.50 -13.34
N LYS A 112 -15.17 -15.33 -14.37
CA LYS A 112 -15.54 -16.76 -14.32
C LYS A 112 -14.60 -17.55 -13.42
N LEU A 113 -13.32 -17.21 -13.39
CA LEU A 113 -12.32 -17.92 -12.59
C LEU A 113 -12.53 -17.71 -11.09
N PHE A 114 -12.79 -16.47 -10.66
CA PHE A 114 -12.95 -16.14 -9.25
C PHE A 114 -14.39 -16.31 -8.72
N GLY A 115 -15.37 -16.52 -9.61
CA GLY A 115 -16.75 -16.83 -9.21
C GLY A 115 -17.49 -15.67 -8.54
N TYR A 116 -17.09 -14.42 -8.82
CA TYR A 116 -17.80 -13.25 -8.32
C TYR A 116 -19.14 -13.07 -9.04
N PRO A 117 -20.24 -12.75 -8.32
CA PRO A 117 -21.52 -12.47 -8.96
C PRO A 117 -21.41 -11.22 -9.84
N ILE A 118 -22.00 -11.31 -11.03
CA ILE A 118 -22.14 -10.19 -11.96
C ILE A 118 -23.14 -9.22 -11.32
N ALA A 119 -22.73 -7.98 -11.06
CA ALA A 119 -23.60 -6.92 -10.56
C ALA A 119 -24.51 -6.37 -11.66
#